data_AF-A0A0B0D7K8-F1
#
_entry.id   AF-A0A0B0D7K8-F1
#
_cell.length_a   1.000
_cell.length_b   1.000
_cell.length_c   1.000
_cell.angle_alpha   90.00
_cell.angle_beta   90.00
_cell.angle_gamma   90.00
#
_symmetry.space_group_name_H-M   'P 1'
#
loop_
_entity.id
_entity.type
_entity.pdbx_description
1 polymer ?
#
loop_
_entity_poly.entity_id
_entity_poly.type
_entity_poly.pdbx_seq_one_letter_code
_entity_poly.pdbx_strand_id
1 'polypeptide(L)'
;MPRKPVAREKLLTAFEHLVLSEGERAATLDAVAARAGVSKGGLLYHFPHRQALVDAALARCEEMAREDLTRLTQSPRGAAREFLATSLYEDSPLDRSLMVAFRMVQSGEPGARETCERVTREWYRVVLEDVGDPMVATAVQCMGDGLYQRASMGLLPEDPEEKQQILQRLLDTADRLTRDA
;
A
#
# COMPACT_ATOMS: atom_id res chain seq x y z
N MET A 1 15.63 27.29 -8.36
CA MET A 1 15.26 25.92 -8.77
C MET A 1 15.50 24.98 -7.58
N PRO A 2 14.55 24.09 -7.23
CA PRO A 2 14.76 23.11 -6.17
C PRO A 2 15.92 22.17 -6.52
N ARG A 3 16.63 21.66 -5.50
CA ARG A 3 17.71 20.67 -5.68
C ARG A 3 17.17 19.41 -6.39
N LYS A 4 17.98 18.78 -7.25
CA LYS A 4 17.58 17.62 -8.09
C LYS A 4 16.73 16.53 -7.39
N PRO A 5 17.11 16.00 -6.21
CA PRO A 5 16.28 14.99 -5.53
C PRO A 5 14.91 15.53 -5.08
N VAL A 6 14.83 16.81 -4.73
CA VAL A 6 13.59 17.47 -4.30
C VAL A 6 12.60 17.64 -5.45
N ALA A 7 13.09 17.91 -6.66
CA ALA A 7 12.22 18.07 -7.84
C ALA A 7 11.58 16.74 -8.26
N ARG A 8 12.36 15.65 -8.32
CA ARG A 8 11.86 14.31 -8.63
C ARG A 8 10.79 13.87 -7.62
N GLU A 9 11.05 14.08 -6.34
CA GLU A 9 10.11 13.73 -5.27
C GLU A 9 8.80 14.51 -5.39
N LYS A 10 8.86 15.84 -5.55
CA LYS A 10 7.67 16.68 -5.75
C LYS A 10 6.80 16.24 -6.93
N LEU A 11 7.43 15.86 -8.03
CA LEU A 11 6.74 15.36 -9.21
C LEU A 11 6.02 14.04 -8.93
N LEU A 12 6.67 13.11 -8.23
CA LEU A 12 6.07 11.82 -7.92
C LEU A 12 4.94 11.95 -6.89
N THR A 13 5.13 12.74 -5.83
CA THR A 13 4.04 13.08 -4.87
C THR A 13 2.86 13.77 -5.56
N ALA A 14 3.13 14.68 -6.52
CA ALA A 14 2.07 15.34 -7.28
C ALA A 14 1.29 14.34 -8.16
N PHE A 15 1.99 13.41 -8.80
CA PHE A 15 1.39 12.35 -9.59
C PHE A 15 0.49 11.44 -8.75
N GLU A 16 1.00 10.91 -7.64
CA GLU A 16 0.22 10.06 -6.72
C GLU A 16 -1.02 10.77 -6.18
N HIS A 17 -0.89 12.04 -5.80
CA HIS A 17 -2.05 12.81 -5.37
C HIS A 17 -3.10 12.90 -6.49
N LEU A 18 -2.71 13.24 -7.73
CA LEU A 18 -3.67 13.33 -8.84
C LEU A 18 -4.36 11.99 -9.09
N VAL A 19 -3.62 10.88 -9.03
CA VAL A 19 -4.19 9.52 -9.15
C VAL A 19 -5.23 9.26 -8.06
N LEU A 20 -4.97 9.66 -6.81
CA LEU A 20 -5.87 9.47 -5.68
C LEU A 20 -7.06 10.44 -5.66
N SER A 21 -6.90 11.69 -6.07
CA SER A 21 -7.95 12.71 -5.98
C SER A 21 -8.83 12.80 -7.21
N GLU A 22 -8.23 12.70 -8.40
CA GLU A 22 -8.89 12.99 -9.69
C GLU A 22 -8.94 11.77 -10.62
N GLY A 23 -8.25 10.70 -10.24
CA GLY A 23 -8.16 9.47 -11.01
C GLY A 23 -6.95 9.46 -11.93
N GLU A 24 -6.63 8.25 -12.38
CA GLU A 24 -5.38 7.96 -13.09
C GLU A 24 -5.24 8.75 -14.41
N ARG A 25 -6.32 8.89 -15.19
CA ARG A 25 -6.31 9.61 -16.47
C ARG A 25 -6.07 11.11 -16.34
N ALA A 26 -6.43 11.71 -15.19
CA ALA A 26 -6.21 13.13 -14.94
C ALA A 26 -4.73 13.45 -14.64
N ALA A 27 -3.95 12.44 -14.21
CA ALA A 27 -2.53 12.57 -13.90
C ALA A 27 -1.65 12.62 -15.17
N THR A 28 -1.87 13.64 -16.00
CA THR A 28 -1.06 13.94 -17.19
C THR A 28 0.27 14.61 -16.79
N LEU A 29 1.29 14.55 -17.65
CA LEU A 29 2.58 15.21 -17.38
C LEU A 29 2.42 16.71 -17.10
N ASP A 30 1.58 17.40 -17.87
CA ASP A 30 1.37 18.84 -17.69
C ASP A 30 0.64 19.13 -16.36
N ALA A 31 -0.35 18.32 -15.97
CA ALA A 31 -1.02 18.45 -14.67
C ALA A 31 -0.06 18.18 -13.50
N VAL A 32 0.79 17.16 -13.63
CA VAL A 32 1.82 16.82 -12.63
C VAL A 32 2.84 17.96 -12.48
N ALA A 33 3.35 18.49 -13.59
CA ALA A 33 4.28 19.61 -13.59
C ALA A 33 3.68 20.86 -12.92
N ALA A 34 2.44 21.20 -13.31
CA ALA A 34 1.72 22.33 -12.74
C ALA A 34 1.53 22.16 -11.22
N ARG A 35 1.05 20.99 -10.78
CA ARG A 35 0.84 20.68 -9.36
C ARG A 35 2.15 20.67 -8.56
N ALA A 36 3.23 20.14 -9.12
CA ALA A 36 4.53 20.10 -8.46
C ALA A 36 5.23 21.48 -8.41
N GLY A 37 4.74 22.47 -9.15
CA GLY A 37 5.42 23.76 -9.34
C GLY A 37 6.77 23.60 -10.07
N VAL A 38 6.85 22.64 -10.99
CA VAL A 38 8.06 22.32 -11.76
C VAL A 38 7.79 22.61 -13.24
N SER A 39 8.78 23.14 -13.97
CA SER A 39 8.61 23.40 -15.40
C SER A 39 8.49 22.10 -16.20
N LYS A 40 7.85 22.15 -17.37
CA LYS A 40 7.76 21.00 -18.29
C LYS A 40 9.13 20.41 -18.63
N GLY A 41 10.13 21.26 -18.91
CA GLY A 41 11.51 20.80 -19.13
C GLY A 41 12.15 20.16 -17.90
N GLY A 42 11.86 20.68 -16.69
CA GLY A 42 12.31 20.08 -15.43
C GLY A 42 11.64 18.73 -15.14
N LEU A 43 10.36 18.57 -15.49
CA LEU A 43 9.67 17.29 -15.43
C LEU A 43 10.32 16.29 -16.38
N LEU A 44 10.47 16.64 -17.66
CA LEU A 44 10.98 15.72 -18.69
C LEU A 44 12.41 15.27 -18.42
N TYR A 45 13.20 16.07 -17.70
CA TYR A 45 14.52 15.67 -17.21
C TYR A 45 14.47 14.50 -16.21
N HIS A 46 13.40 14.39 -15.41
CA HIS A 46 13.24 13.32 -14.41
C HIS A 46 12.36 12.17 -14.89
N PHE A 47 11.29 12.49 -15.63
CA PHE A 47 10.28 11.55 -16.10
C PHE A 47 10.00 11.84 -17.58
N PRO A 48 10.70 11.17 -18.52
CA PRO A 48 10.64 11.49 -19.94
C PRO A 48 9.27 11.21 -20.58
N HIS A 49 8.48 10.32 -19.98
CA HIS A 49 7.12 9.98 -20.39
C HIS A 49 6.28 9.60 -19.17
N ARG A 50 4.95 9.56 -19.34
CA ARG A 50 4.01 9.26 -18.26
C ARG A 50 4.26 7.90 -17.60
N GLN A 51 4.58 6.86 -18.38
CA GLN A 51 4.89 5.54 -17.83
C GLN A 51 6.04 5.59 -16.80
N ALA A 52 7.01 6.50 -16.94
CA ALA A 52 8.11 6.60 -15.97
C ALA A 52 7.63 7.10 -14.58
N LEU A 53 6.51 7.83 -14.51
CA LEU A 53 5.88 8.20 -13.24
C LEU A 53 5.14 7.00 -12.63
N VAL A 54 4.44 6.22 -13.47
CA VAL A 54 3.75 4.98 -13.06
C VAL A 54 4.75 4.00 -12.47
N ASP A 55 5.81 3.70 -13.22
CA ASP A 55 6.86 2.77 -12.79
C ASP A 55 7.52 3.23 -11.47
N ALA A 56 7.73 4.55 -11.31
CA ALA A 56 8.32 5.09 -10.10
C ALA A 56 7.37 5.05 -8.89
N ALA A 57 6.06 5.22 -9.09
CA ALA A 57 5.06 5.08 -8.03
C ALA A 57 4.91 3.62 -7.59
N LEU A 58 4.92 2.68 -8.55
CA LEU A 58 4.92 1.24 -8.26
C LEU A 58 6.20 0.83 -7.50
N ALA A 59 7.37 1.33 -7.93
CA ALA A 59 8.63 1.08 -7.22
C ALA A 59 8.61 1.63 -5.78
N ARG A 60 8.01 2.81 -5.56
CA ARG A 60 7.80 3.35 -4.21
C ARG A 60 6.87 2.46 -3.38
N CYS A 61 5.80 1.95 -3.97
CA CYS A 61 4.90 1.01 -3.29
C CYS A 61 5.66 -0.24 -2.81
N GLU A 62 6.53 -0.82 -3.65
CA GLU A 62 7.37 -1.95 -3.24
C GLU A 62 8.38 -1.59 -2.14
N GLU A 63 8.93 -0.37 -2.18
CA GLU A 63 9.82 0.11 -1.13
C GLU A 63 9.12 0.24 0.21
N MET A 64 7.94 0.86 0.24
CA MET A 64 7.11 0.98 1.43
C MET A 64 6.69 -0.39 1.96
N ALA A 65 6.32 -1.32 1.09
CA ALA A 65 5.99 -2.69 1.47
C ALA A 65 7.20 -3.43 2.07
N ARG A 66 8.42 -3.18 1.59
CA ARG A 66 9.65 -3.77 2.15
C ARG A 66 9.97 -3.25 3.54
N GLU A 67 9.74 -1.96 3.77
CA GLU A 67 9.85 -1.38 5.12
C GLU A 67 8.82 -1.99 6.07
N ASP A 68 7.61 -2.23 5.58
CA ASP A 68 6.56 -2.90 6.33
C ASP A 68 6.90 -4.36 6.68
N LEU A 69 7.43 -5.12 5.71
CA LEU A 69 7.93 -6.48 5.96
C LEU A 69 9.00 -6.52 7.05
N THR A 70 9.87 -5.51 7.10
CA THR A 70 10.86 -5.39 8.17
C THR A 70 10.18 -5.21 9.54
N ARG A 71 9.10 -4.43 9.62
CA ARG A 71 8.31 -4.28 10.86
C ARG A 71 7.61 -5.58 11.26
N LEU A 72 6.97 -6.26 10.30
CA LEU A 72 6.28 -7.53 10.54
C LEU A 72 7.22 -8.59 11.09
N THR A 73 8.36 -8.79 10.43
CA THR A 73 9.37 -9.80 10.84
C THR A 73 10.05 -9.49 12.17
N GLN A 74 10.10 -8.22 12.57
CA GLN A 74 10.69 -7.80 13.85
C GLN A 74 9.65 -7.69 14.97
N SER A 75 8.37 -7.95 14.69
CA SER A 75 7.33 -7.76 15.70
C SER A 75 7.47 -8.81 16.82
N PRO A 76 7.55 -8.38 18.09
CA PRO A 76 7.58 -9.32 19.23
C PRO A 76 6.25 -10.07 19.40
N ARG A 77 5.22 -9.69 18.65
CA ARG A 77 3.88 -10.29 18.68
C ARG A 77 3.68 -11.39 17.63
N GLY A 78 4.67 -11.64 16.77
CA GLY A 78 4.53 -12.50 15.58
C GLY A 78 4.04 -11.72 14.36
N ALA A 79 4.50 -12.11 13.18
CA ALA A 79 4.18 -11.44 11.92
C ALA A 79 2.69 -11.51 11.58
N ALA A 80 2.01 -12.63 11.87
CA ALA A 80 0.58 -12.79 11.60
C ALA A 80 -0.27 -11.82 12.43
N ARG A 81 0.07 -11.66 13.71
CA ARG A 81 -0.62 -10.73 14.60
C ARG A 81 -0.35 -9.28 14.23
N GLU A 82 0.90 -8.96 13.87
CA GLU A 82 1.28 -7.63 13.44
C GLU A 82 0.58 -7.23 12.14
N PHE A 83 0.53 -8.14 11.15
CA PHE A 83 -0.14 -7.91 9.87
C PHE A 83 -1.61 -7.52 10.04
N LEU A 84 -2.34 -8.23 10.91
CA LEU A 84 -3.73 -7.86 11.22
C LEU A 84 -3.83 -6.52 11.95
N ALA A 85 -2.93 -6.25 12.90
CA ALA A 85 -2.94 -5.02 13.68
C ALA A 85 -2.71 -3.78 12.80
N THR A 86 -1.88 -3.88 11.77
CA THR A 86 -1.60 -2.78 10.82
C THR A 86 -2.56 -2.76 9.62
N SER A 87 -3.49 -3.72 9.52
CA SER A 87 -4.50 -3.76 8.46
C SER A 87 -5.67 -2.79 8.67
N LEU A 88 -5.74 -2.09 9.81
CA LEU A 88 -6.61 -0.91 9.91
C LEU A 88 -5.98 0.22 9.08
N TYR A 89 -6.66 0.62 8.00
CA TYR A 89 -6.23 1.77 7.20
C TYR A 89 -6.15 3.03 8.06
N GLU A 90 -4.97 3.67 8.09
CA GLU A 90 -4.68 4.87 8.89
C GLU A 90 -4.25 6.07 8.02
N ASP A 91 -4.41 5.96 6.70
CA ASP A 91 -3.91 6.95 5.72
C ASP A 91 -2.39 7.19 5.85
N SER A 92 -1.66 6.13 6.18
CA SER A 92 -0.20 6.12 6.25
C SER A 92 0.45 6.28 4.85
N PRO A 93 1.76 6.58 4.76
CA PRO A 93 2.46 6.60 3.48
C PRO A 93 2.33 5.28 2.70
N LEU A 94 2.40 4.14 3.39
CA LEU A 94 2.18 2.82 2.78
C LEU A 94 0.74 2.73 2.24
N ASP A 95 -0.25 3.15 3.00
CA ASP A 95 -1.65 3.08 2.59
C ASP A 95 -1.93 3.85 1.31
N ARG A 96 -1.37 5.06 1.21
CA ARG A 96 -1.50 5.89 0.01
C ARG A 96 -0.82 5.24 -1.18
N SER A 97 0.37 4.66 -1.00
CA SER A 97 1.07 3.96 -2.08
C SER A 97 0.33 2.70 -2.55
N LEU A 98 -0.24 1.91 -1.63
CA LEU A 98 -1.08 0.75 -1.97
C LEU A 98 -2.33 1.19 -2.73
N MET A 99 -3.00 2.26 -2.28
CA MET A 99 -4.19 2.79 -2.95
C MET A 99 -3.87 3.30 -4.37
N VAL A 100 -2.70 3.94 -4.57
CA VAL A 100 -2.22 4.31 -5.90
C VAL A 100 -2.04 3.07 -6.78
N ALA A 101 -1.36 2.04 -6.28
CA ALA A 101 -1.15 0.79 -7.01
C ALA A 101 -2.48 0.10 -7.35
N PHE A 102 -3.44 0.05 -6.43
CA PHE A 102 -4.77 -0.51 -6.71
C PHE A 102 -5.53 0.28 -7.77
N ARG A 103 -5.45 1.62 -7.78
CA ARG A 103 -6.04 2.42 -8.85
C ARG A 103 -5.39 2.15 -10.21
N MET A 104 -4.08 1.91 -10.24
CA MET A 104 -3.36 1.53 -11.44
C MET A 104 -3.78 0.15 -11.96
N VAL A 105 -4.02 -0.81 -11.06
CA VAL A 105 -4.61 -2.11 -11.44
C VAL A 105 -5.99 -1.91 -12.08
N GLN A 106 -6.85 -1.07 -11.49
CA GLN A 106 -8.19 -0.80 -12.01
C GLN A 106 -8.18 -0.10 -13.37
N SER A 107 -7.20 0.77 -13.64
CA SER A 107 -7.04 1.43 -14.94
C SER A 107 -6.31 0.58 -15.98
N GLY A 108 -5.78 -0.59 -15.60
CA GLY A 108 -5.05 -1.48 -16.50
C GLY A 108 -3.63 -1.00 -16.82
N GLU A 109 -2.99 -0.27 -15.91
CA GLU A 109 -1.61 0.19 -16.10
C GLU A 109 -0.62 -0.98 -16.11
N PRO A 110 0.34 -1.01 -17.06
CA PRO A 110 1.33 -2.07 -17.14
C PRO A 110 2.15 -2.21 -15.85
N GLY A 111 2.37 -3.45 -15.41
CA GLY A 111 3.20 -3.74 -14.23
C GLY A 111 2.51 -3.56 -12.88
N ALA A 112 1.33 -2.94 -12.83
CA ALA A 112 0.63 -2.66 -11.58
C ALA A 112 0.16 -3.95 -10.89
N ARG A 113 -0.43 -4.87 -11.66
CA ARG A 113 -0.90 -6.15 -11.13
C ARG A 113 0.26 -6.99 -10.61
N GLU A 114 1.35 -7.09 -11.37
CA GLU A 114 2.54 -7.85 -10.98
C GLU A 114 3.19 -7.27 -9.72
N THR A 115 3.14 -5.94 -9.55
CA THR A 115 3.61 -5.25 -8.34
C THR A 115 2.77 -5.63 -7.13
N CYS A 116 1.43 -5.52 -7.22
CA CYS A 116 0.54 -5.93 -6.13
C CYS A 116 0.72 -7.41 -5.79
N GLU A 117 0.85 -8.29 -6.79
CA GLU A 117 1.09 -9.73 -6.57
C GLU A 117 2.40 -10.01 -5.84
N ARG A 118 3.48 -9.26 -6.15
CA ARG A 118 4.76 -9.38 -5.41
C ARG A 118 4.60 -8.93 -3.96
N VAL A 119 3.99 -7.77 -3.74
CA VAL A 119 3.79 -7.22 -2.39
C VAL A 119 2.97 -8.18 -1.52
N THR A 120 1.81 -8.63 -2.01
CA THR A 120 0.96 -9.58 -1.28
C THR A 120 1.67 -10.91 -1.02
N ARG A 121 2.45 -11.41 -1.99
CA ARG A 121 3.20 -12.66 -1.82
C ARG A 121 4.25 -12.57 -0.71
N GLU A 122 4.96 -11.46 -0.60
CA GLU A 122 5.97 -11.30 0.45
C GLU A 122 5.35 -11.18 1.84
N TRP A 123 4.22 -10.48 1.98
CA TRP A 123 3.46 -10.49 3.24
C TRP A 123 2.98 -11.88 3.61
N TYR A 124 2.39 -12.60 2.64
CA TYR A 124 1.97 -13.98 2.86
C TYR A 124 3.14 -14.87 3.29
N ARG A 125 4.33 -14.71 2.68
CA ARG A 125 5.52 -15.48 3.04
C ARG A 125 5.90 -15.29 4.51
N VAL A 126 5.96 -14.05 5.02
CA VAL A 126 6.33 -13.81 6.42
C VAL A 126 5.25 -14.27 7.40
N VAL A 127 3.98 -14.16 7.02
CA VAL A 127 2.86 -14.70 7.81
C VAL A 127 2.92 -16.23 7.86
N LEU A 128 3.23 -16.88 6.74
CA LEU A 128 3.39 -18.34 6.67
C LEU A 128 4.58 -18.82 7.51
N GLU A 129 5.71 -18.12 7.45
CA GLU A 129 6.89 -18.44 8.27
C GLU A 129 6.60 -18.34 9.78
N ASP A 130 5.73 -17.41 10.19
CA ASP A 130 5.32 -17.23 11.59
C ASP A 130 4.34 -18.29 12.08
N VAL A 131 3.32 -18.63 11.28
CA VAL A 131 2.24 -19.55 11.70
C VAL A 131 2.49 -21.01 11.35
N GLY A 132 3.40 -21.32 10.42
CA GLY A 132 3.77 -22.68 10.02
C GLY A 132 2.73 -23.45 9.20
N ASP A 133 1.48 -23.00 9.15
CA ASP A 133 0.38 -23.65 8.43
C ASP A 133 -0.15 -22.79 7.25
N PRO A 134 -0.19 -23.31 6.00
CA PRO A 134 -0.68 -22.57 4.84
C PRO A 134 -2.16 -22.14 4.90
N MET A 135 -3.02 -22.94 5.53
CA MET A 135 -4.44 -22.59 5.70
C MET A 135 -4.61 -21.48 6.72
N VAL A 136 -3.87 -21.54 7.84
CA VAL A 136 -3.85 -20.45 8.82
C VAL A 136 -3.31 -19.18 8.21
N ALA A 137 -2.19 -19.25 7.47
CA ALA A 137 -1.61 -18.09 6.79
C ALA A 137 -2.57 -17.47 5.77
N THR A 138 -3.28 -18.30 4.99
CA THR A 138 -4.29 -17.84 4.04
C THR A 138 -5.46 -17.16 4.77
N ALA A 139 -5.93 -17.73 5.87
CA ALA A 139 -7.00 -17.14 6.67
C ALA A 139 -6.60 -15.78 7.25
N VAL A 140 -5.39 -15.67 7.80
CA VAL A 140 -4.81 -14.41 8.31
C VAL A 140 -4.72 -13.36 7.20
N GLN A 141 -4.19 -13.74 6.03
CA GLN A 141 -4.10 -12.85 4.88
C GLN A 141 -5.48 -12.33 4.47
N CYS A 142 -6.47 -13.22 4.31
CA CYS A 142 -7.83 -12.82 3.94
C CYS A 142 -8.51 -11.93 5.00
N MET A 143 -8.26 -12.18 6.29
CA MET A 143 -8.76 -11.33 7.37
C MET A 143 -8.17 -9.91 7.29
N GLY A 144 -6.86 -9.79 7.07
CA GLY A 144 -6.18 -8.50 6.94
C GLY A 144 -6.59 -7.75 5.68
N ASP A 145 -6.56 -8.42 4.51
CA ASP A 145 -6.98 -7.83 3.24
C ASP A 145 -8.44 -7.34 3.30
N GLY A 146 -9.33 -8.15 3.89
CA GLY A 146 -10.73 -7.80 4.07
C GLY A 146 -10.93 -6.62 5.04
N LEU A 147 -10.19 -6.60 6.15
CA LEU A 147 -10.22 -5.48 7.09
C LEU A 147 -9.74 -4.18 6.42
N TYR A 148 -8.61 -4.26 5.72
CA TYR A 148 -8.01 -3.15 5.00
C TYR A 148 -8.92 -2.57 3.92
N GLN A 149 -9.50 -3.44 3.10
CA GLN A 149 -10.39 -3.03 2.02
C GLN A 149 -11.64 -2.33 2.60
N ARG A 150 -12.21 -2.86 3.66
CA ARG A 150 -13.37 -2.24 4.33
C ARG A 150 -13.00 -0.90 4.96
N ALA A 151 -11.85 -0.83 5.63
CA ALA A 151 -11.38 0.40 6.25
C ALA A 151 -11.16 1.51 5.22
N SER A 152 -10.46 1.20 4.12
CA SER A 152 -10.15 2.16 3.06
C SER A 152 -11.38 2.65 2.27
N MET A 153 -12.46 1.87 2.24
CA MET A 153 -13.74 2.29 1.65
C MET A 153 -14.67 3.03 2.65
N GLY A 154 -14.26 3.21 3.91
CA GLY A 154 -15.11 3.79 4.94
C GLY A 154 -16.29 2.89 5.33
N LEU A 155 -16.15 1.57 5.18
CA LEU A 155 -17.18 0.57 5.48
C LEU A 155 -17.01 -0.09 6.87
N LEU A 156 -16.12 0.47 7.70
CA LEU A 156 -16.04 0.17 9.12
C LEU A 156 -16.86 1.21 9.90
N PRO A 157 -17.35 0.87 11.11
CA PRO A 157 -18.00 1.83 11.99
C PRO A 157 -17.14 3.08 12.19
N GLU A 158 -17.74 4.27 12.33
CA GLU A 158 -16.98 5.49 12.58
C GLU A 158 -16.37 5.52 13.98
N ASP A 159 -17.03 4.88 14.95
CA ASP A 159 -16.59 4.79 16.34
C ASP A 159 -15.23 4.06 16.46
N PRO A 160 -14.18 4.73 16.97
CA PRO A 160 -12.88 4.12 17.22
C PRO A 160 -12.93 2.89 18.13
N GLU A 161 -13.82 2.87 19.12
CA GLU A 161 -13.94 1.74 20.04
C GLU A 161 -14.49 0.51 19.31
N GLU A 162 -15.50 0.68 18.46
CA GLU A 162 -16.05 -0.41 17.65
C GLU A 162 -15.01 -0.95 16.64
N LYS A 163 -14.24 -0.08 15.98
CA LYS A 163 -13.13 -0.51 15.10
C LYS A 163 -12.11 -1.35 15.86
N GLN A 164 -11.73 -0.90 17.06
CA GLN A 164 -10.78 -1.63 17.89
C GLN A 164 -11.33 -2.98 18.35
N GLN A 165 -12.63 -3.07 18.65
CA GLN A 165 -13.28 -4.35 18.99
C GLN A 165 -13.29 -5.32 17.81
N ILE A 166 -13.54 -4.85 16.58
CA ILE A 166 -13.48 -5.67 15.38
C ILE A 166 -12.06 -6.22 15.20
N LEU A 167 -11.05 -5.36 15.27
CA LEU A 167 -9.65 -5.78 15.18
C LEU A 167 -9.32 -6.82 16.27
N GLN A 168 -9.70 -6.56 17.52
CA GLN A 168 -9.42 -7.48 18.62
C GLN A 168 -10.04 -8.87 18.39
N ARG A 169 -11.28 -8.94 17.88
CA ARG A 169 -11.94 -10.21 17.55
C ARG A 169 -11.23 -10.97 16.44
N LEU A 170 -10.68 -10.27 15.44
CA LEU A 170 -9.88 -10.88 14.38
C LEU A 170 -8.55 -11.43 14.93
N LEU A 171 -7.87 -10.65 15.78
CA LEU A 171 -6.65 -11.09 16.46
C LEU A 171 -6.88 -12.34 17.32
N ASP A 172 -7.94 -12.34 18.14
CA ASP A 172 -8.31 -13.50 18.96
C ASP A 172 -8.68 -14.72 18.12
N THR A 173 -9.21 -14.51 16.91
CA THR A 173 -9.53 -15.59 15.96
C THR A 173 -8.26 -16.17 15.35
N ALA A 174 -7.32 -15.32 14.94
CA ALA A 174 -6.01 -15.75 14.46
C ALA A 174 -5.28 -16.58 15.53
N ASP A 175 -5.27 -16.14 16.78
CA ASP A 175 -4.64 -16.88 17.89
C ASP A 175 -5.26 -18.27 18.12
N ARG A 176 -6.56 -18.45 17.84
CA ARG A 176 -7.20 -19.77 17.94
C ARG A 176 -6.75 -20.67 16.78
N LEU A 177 -6.75 -20.15 15.56
CA LEU A 177 -6.33 -20.88 14.37
C LEU A 177 -4.87 -21.35 14.47
N THR A 178 -3.98 -20.52 15.02
CA THR A 178 -2.56 -20.87 15.21
C THR A 178 -2.34 -21.90 16.33
N ARG A 179 -3.23 -21.96 17.35
CA ARG A 179 -3.12 -22.94 18.44
C ARG A 179 -3.59 -24.34 18.05
N ASP A 180 -4.49 -24.41 17.09
CA ASP A 180 -5.11 -25.66 16.63
C ASP A 180 -4.36 -26.29 15.43
N ALA A 181 -3.31 -25.62 14.91
CA ALA A 181 -2.45 -26.05 13.81
C ALA A 181 -1.17 -26.75 14.33
#